data_AF-A0A2E8F299-F1
#
_entry.id   AF-A0A2E8F299-F1
#
_cell.length_a   1.000
_cell.length_b   1.000
_cell.length_c   1.000
_cell.angle_alpha   90.00
_cell.angle_beta   90.00
_cell.angle_gamma   90.00
#
_symmetry.space_group_name_H-M   'P 1'
#
loop_
_entity.id
_entity.type
_entity.pdbx_description
1 polymer ?
#
loop_
_entity_poly.entity_id
_entity_poly.type
_entity_poly.pdbx_seq_one_letter_code
_entity_poly.pdbx_strand_id
1 'polypeptide(L)'
;FRNTFMVAADIVNESLHRGERGELISHASRNVVVYFASDDLALRASKAADLKNKIASRRLGHTGPEDISKTPKNVYAVDCDDVNSDYDPIKGHTYFRSGRVSGTAGVVFNHMYESIDTGRIELDDRSQRLKILQE
;
A
#
# COMPACT_ATOMS: atom_id res chain seq x y z
N PHE A 1 -8.42 -10.70 11.84
CA PHE A 1 -8.31 -11.04 10.41
C PHE A 1 -6.97 -11.70 10.12
N ARG A 2 -6.88 -12.60 9.13
CA ARG A 2 -5.59 -13.17 8.71
C ARG A 2 -4.75 -12.11 7.99
N ASN A 3 -5.34 -11.42 7.03
CA ASN A 3 -4.72 -10.33 6.28
C ASN A 3 -5.63 -9.10 6.31
N THR A 4 -5.04 -7.92 6.39
CA THR A 4 -5.66 -6.63 6.04
C THR A 4 -4.83 -6.01 4.92
N PHE A 5 -5.47 -5.75 3.78
CA PHE A 5 -4.83 -5.14 2.62
C PHE A 5 -5.23 -3.66 2.54
N MET A 6 -4.26 -2.78 2.72
CA MET A 6 -4.40 -1.33 2.63
C MET A 6 -3.88 -0.87 1.28
N VAL A 7 -4.76 -0.83 0.29
CA VAL A 7 -4.43 -0.54 -1.11
C VAL A 7 -4.74 0.90 -1.42
N ALA A 8 -3.75 1.67 -1.89
CA ALA A 8 -3.92 3.09 -2.18
C ALA A 8 -4.60 3.85 -1.02
N ALA A 9 -4.23 3.51 0.23
CA ALA A 9 -4.92 4.00 1.41
C ALA A 9 -4.77 5.52 1.60
N ASP A 10 -5.89 6.25 1.54
CA ASP A 10 -5.94 7.71 1.75
C ASP A 10 -6.00 8.08 3.24
N ILE A 11 -4.96 7.72 3.97
CA ILE A 11 -4.73 8.13 5.36
C ILE A 11 -3.30 8.66 5.53
N VAL A 12 -3.01 9.33 6.64
CA VAL A 12 -1.66 9.84 6.96
C VAL A 12 -0.67 8.67 7.04
N ASN A 13 0.54 8.78 6.48
CA ASN A 13 1.48 7.67 6.36
C ASN A 13 2.18 7.26 7.67
N GLU A 14 2.07 8.07 8.73
CA GLU A 14 2.43 7.69 10.09
C GLU A 14 1.31 6.92 10.83
N SER A 15 0.10 6.81 10.27
CA SER A 15 -1.06 6.25 11.00
C SER A 15 -0.85 4.85 11.57
N LEU A 16 0.02 4.03 10.95
CA LEU A 16 0.34 2.67 11.42
C LEU A 16 1.54 2.61 12.38
N HIS A 17 2.17 3.74 12.73
CA HIS A 17 3.21 3.78 13.75
C HIS A 17 2.65 3.42 15.12
N ARG A 18 3.52 2.94 16.01
CA ARG A 18 3.14 2.68 17.40
C ARG A 18 2.71 3.97 18.09
N GLY A 19 1.56 3.93 18.76
CA GLY A 19 0.92 5.07 19.41
C GLY A 19 -0.02 5.86 18.51
N GLU A 20 -0.04 5.59 17.19
CA GLU A 20 -0.86 6.33 16.24
C GLU A 20 -2.24 5.70 16.01
N ARG A 21 -3.17 6.50 15.47
CA ARG A 21 -4.61 6.16 15.40
C ARG A 21 -4.90 4.85 14.64
N GLY A 22 -4.08 4.51 13.66
CA GLY A 22 -4.22 3.31 12.83
C GLY A 22 -3.51 2.07 13.39
N GLU A 23 -2.75 2.18 14.49
CA GLU A 23 -2.01 1.04 15.07
C GLU A 23 -2.92 -0.17 15.34
N LEU A 24 -4.17 0.08 15.77
CA LEU A 24 -5.18 -0.94 16.08
C LEU A 24 -5.49 -1.88 14.91
N ILE A 25 -5.26 -1.47 13.66
CA ILE A 25 -5.39 -2.34 12.49
C ILE A 25 -4.39 -3.51 12.56
N SER A 26 -3.18 -3.22 13.05
CA SER A 26 -2.10 -4.20 13.25
C SER A 26 -2.37 -5.13 14.43
N HIS A 27 -3.15 -4.69 15.41
CA HIS A 27 -3.61 -5.54 16.52
C HIS A 27 -4.75 -6.47 16.11
N ALA A 28 -5.62 -6.02 15.20
CA ALA A 28 -6.75 -6.81 14.71
C ALA A 28 -6.36 -7.84 13.63
N SER A 29 -5.15 -7.78 13.07
CA SER A 29 -4.75 -8.53 11.88
C SER A 29 -3.43 -9.27 12.09
N ARG A 30 -3.31 -10.50 11.58
CA ARG A 30 -2.03 -11.21 11.61
C ARG A 30 -1.01 -10.55 10.67
N ASN A 31 -1.43 -10.16 9.47
CA ASN A 31 -0.63 -9.40 8.51
C ASN A 31 -1.37 -8.11 8.10
N VAL A 32 -0.66 -6.98 8.04
CA VAL A 32 -1.13 -5.73 7.46
C VAL A 32 -0.22 -5.40 6.29
N VAL A 33 -0.78 -5.30 5.08
CA VAL A 33 -0.01 -5.09 3.85
C VAL A 33 -0.41 -3.76 3.26
N VAL A 34 0.55 -2.87 3.10
CA VAL A 34 0.37 -1.53 2.53
C VAL A 34 0.88 -1.54 1.11
N TYR A 35 -0.03 -1.43 0.14
CA TYR A 35 0.33 -1.24 -1.26
C TYR A 35 0.35 0.26 -1.54
N PHE A 36 1.46 0.75 -2.07
CA PHE A 36 1.66 2.16 -2.36
C PHE A 36 2.27 2.37 -3.73
N ALA A 37 1.99 3.53 -4.32
CA ALA A 37 2.61 3.97 -5.56
C ALA A 37 2.88 5.48 -5.53
N SER A 38 4.13 5.88 -5.77
CA SER A 38 4.65 7.25 -5.76
C SER A 38 4.09 8.11 -6.90
N ASP A 39 3.61 7.47 -7.95
CA ASP A 39 2.97 8.06 -9.11
C ASP A 39 1.43 8.06 -9.05
N ASP A 40 0.81 7.62 -7.93
CA ASP A 40 -0.64 7.72 -7.72
C ASP A 40 -1.09 9.20 -7.67
N LEU A 41 -1.52 9.69 -8.84
CA LEU A 41 -1.94 11.07 -9.05
C LEU A 41 -3.23 11.40 -8.32
N ALA A 42 -4.11 10.43 -8.06
CA ALA A 42 -5.35 10.64 -7.32
C ALA A 42 -5.05 10.98 -5.85
N LEU A 43 -4.16 10.24 -5.20
CA LEU A 43 -3.71 10.54 -3.84
C LEU A 43 -2.87 11.82 -3.78
N ARG A 44 -2.17 12.16 -4.87
CA ARG A 44 -1.52 13.47 -4.99
C ARG A 44 -2.54 14.62 -5.07
N ALA A 45 -3.67 14.42 -5.76
CA ALA A 45 -4.75 15.41 -5.85
C ALA A 45 -5.54 15.57 -4.54
N SER A 46 -5.75 14.49 -3.76
CA SER A 46 -6.34 14.56 -2.42
C SER A 46 -5.54 15.47 -1.46
N LYS A 47 -4.24 15.68 -1.71
CA LYS A 47 -3.40 16.65 -0.96
C LYS A 47 -3.69 18.10 -1.35
N ALA A 48 -4.08 18.37 -2.61
CA ALA A 48 -4.30 19.72 -3.10
C ALA A 48 -5.57 20.36 -2.50
N ALA A 49 -6.58 19.54 -2.18
CA ALA A 49 -7.79 19.99 -1.51
C ALA A 49 -7.57 20.34 -0.02
N ASP A 50 -6.64 19.65 0.65
CA ASP A 50 -6.30 19.85 2.07
C ASP A 50 -5.27 20.97 2.34
N LEU A 51 -4.69 21.57 1.29
CA LEU A 51 -3.77 22.72 1.38
C LEU A 51 -4.38 23.92 2.14
N LYS A 52 -5.71 23.99 2.24
CA LYS A 52 -6.42 25.00 3.04
C LYS A 52 -6.12 24.88 4.55
N ASN A 53 -5.69 23.71 5.01
CA ASN A 53 -5.41 23.39 6.42
C ASN A 53 -3.92 23.29 6.77
N LYS A 54 -3.00 23.57 5.83
CA LYS A 54 -1.53 23.51 6.02
C LYS A 54 -0.94 22.18 6.55
N ILE A 55 -1.69 21.07 6.48
CA ILE A 55 -1.16 19.76 6.85
C ILE A 55 -0.64 19.10 5.57
N ALA A 56 0.65 19.28 5.30
CA ALA A 56 1.35 18.58 4.22
C ALA A 56 1.69 17.12 4.64
N SER A 57 0.71 16.38 5.19
CA SER A 57 0.91 14.97 5.55
C SER A 57 0.99 14.12 4.28
N ARG A 58 1.97 13.22 4.21
CA ARG A 58 2.05 12.22 3.14
C ARG A 58 0.94 11.18 3.34
N ARG A 59 0.46 10.59 2.24
CA ARG A 59 -0.59 9.58 2.26
C ARG A 59 0.03 8.20 2.22
N LEU A 60 -0.49 7.29 3.04
CA LEU A 60 0.03 5.94 3.20
C LEU A 60 0.04 5.17 1.87
N GLY A 61 -1.01 5.29 1.05
CA GLY A 61 -1.09 4.69 -0.28
C GLY A 61 -0.22 5.34 -1.36
N HIS A 62 0.38 6.49 -1.08
CA HIS A 62 1.24 7.21 -2.03
C HIS A 62 2.72 6.94 -1.72
N THR A 63 3.11 6.91 -0.45
CA THR A 63 4.55 6.79 -0.09
C THR A 63 4.87 5.58 0.76
N GLY A 64 3.89 4.72 1.05
CA GLY A 64 4.04 3.69 2.07
C GLY A 64 4.17 4.29 3.48
N PRO A 65 4.41 3.46 4.51
CA PRO A 65 4.66 3.94 5.87
C PRO A 65 5.86 4.88 5.93
N GLU A 66 5.74 6.00 6.65
CA GLU A 66 6.81 7.01 6.75
C GLU A 66 8.16 6.44 7.21
N ASP A 67 8.08 5.52 8.17
CA ASP A 67 9.22 4.83 8.75
C ASP A 67 8.72 3.44 9.15
N ILE A 68 9.13 2.44 8.38
CA ILE A 68 8.71 1.07 8.63
C ILE A 68 9.22 0.57 9.98
N SER A 69 10.35 1.06 10.50
CA SER A 69 10.87 0.61 11.81
C SER A 69 9.95 0.98 12.99
N LYS A 70 9.14 2.04 12.83
CA LYS A 70 8.19 2.54 13.83
C LYS A 70 6.84 1.82 13.79
N THR A 71 6.56 1.02 12.77
CA THR A 71 5.32 0.22 12.72
C THR A 71 5.43 -1.06 13.56
N PRO A 72 4.29 -1.68 13.91
CA PRO A 72 4.26 -3.09 14.32
C PRO A 72 4.97 -4.01 13.31
N LYS A 73 5.53 -5.12 13.81
CA LYS A 73 6.38 -6.05 13.01
C LYS A 73 5.62 -6.79 11.91
N ASN A 74 4.30 -6.82 12.00
CA ASN A 74 3.39 -7.44 11.05
C ASN A 74 2.83 -6.47 10.00
N VAL A 75 3.40 -5.27 9.91
CA VAL A 75 3.15 -4.33 8.80
C VAL A 75 4.23 -4.52 7.74
N TYR A 76 3.77 -4.73 6.51
CA TYR A 76 4.58 -4.95 5.32
C TYR A 76 4.27 -3.88 4.28
N ALA A 77 5.28 -3.41 3.58
CA ALA A 77 5.15 -2.44 2.50
C ALA A 77 5.33 -3.13 1.15
N VAL A 78 4.50 -2.77 0.18
CA VAL A 78 4.54 -3.30 -1.18
C VAL A 78 4.57 -2.12 -2.14
N ASP A 79 5.71 -1.95 -2.78
CA ASP A 79 5.95 -0.92 -3.79
C ASP A 79 5.31 -1.36 -5.12
N CYS A 80 4.46 -0.49 -5.65
CA CYS A 80 3.68 -0.71 -6.86
C CYS A 80 4.00 0.32 -7.95
N ASP A 81 5.09 1.08 -7.85
CA ASP A 81 5.46 2.13 -8.82
C ASP A 81 5.54 1.57 -10.24
N ASP A 82 6.22 0.43 -10.41
CA ASP A 82 6.46 -0.18 -11.73
C ASP A 82 5.18 -0.73 -12.38
N VAL A 83 4.08 -0.90 -11.62
CA VAL A 83 2.81 -1.50 -12.11
C VAL A 83 1.69 -0.48 -12.20
N ASN A 84 1.79 0.63 -11.47
CA ASN A 84 0.70 1.61 -11.36
C ASN A 84 0.41 2.32 -12.69
N SER A 85 1.45 2.89 -13.29
CA SER A 85 1.38 3.57 -14.58
C SER A 85 0.89 2.66 -15.71
N ASP A 86 1.17 1.36 -15.63
CA ASP A 86 0.81 0.39 -16.67
C ASP A 86 -0.65 -0.03 -16.64
N TYR A 87 -1.25 -0.08 -15.45
CA TYR A 87 -2.62 -0.55 -15.26
C TYR A 87 -3.66 0.59 -15.24
N ASP A 88 -3.26 1.80 -14.82
CA ASP A 88 -4.13 2.97 -14.79
C ASP A 88 -3.36 4.26 -15.19
N PRO A 89 -3.05 4.44 -16.48
CA PRO A 89 -2.18 5.53 -16.95
C PRO A 89 -2.75 6.94 -16.77
N ILE A 90 -4.03 7.08 -16.39
CA ILE A 90 -4.69 8.39 -16.24
C ILE A 90 -4.82 8.77 -14.76
N LYS A 91 -5.19 7.84 -13.88
CA LYS A 91 -5.44 8.13 -12.46
C LYS A 91 -4.46 7.46 -11.50
N GLY A 92 -3.83 6.36 -11.92
CA GLY A 92 -2.90 5.60 -11.11
C GLY A 92 -3.49 5.11 -9.78
N HIS A 93 -4.81 4.83 -9.72
CA HIS A 93 -5.53 4.59 -8.45
C HIS A 93 -6.33 3.27 -8.45
N THR A 94 -6.30 2.53 -9.56
CA THR A 94 -7.02 1.25 -9.73
C THR A 94 -6.11 0.09 -10.12
N TYR A 95 -4.80 0.23 -9.90
CA TYR A 95 -3.73 -0.73 -10.21
C TYR A 95 -3.84 -2.10 -9.50
N PHE A 96 -4.85 -2.30 -8.65
CA PHE A 96 -5.12 -3.58 -8.00
C PHE A 96 -6.15 -4.46 -8.72
N ARG A 97 -6.68 -4.03 -9.88
CA ARG A 97 -7.82 -4.69 -10.55
C ARG A 97 -7.43 -5.71 -11.61
N SER A 98 -6.79 -5.28 -12.69
CA SER A 98 -6.52 -6.11 -13.88
C SER A 98 -5.10 -5.86 -14.38
N GLY A 99 -4.49 -6.88 -14.96
CA GLY A 99 -3.18 -6.76 -15.60
C GLY A 99 -3.25 -6.11 -16.97
N ARG A 100 -2.12 -6.08 -17.70
CA ARG A 100 -2.07 -5.53 -19.07
C ARG A 100 -3.02 -6.21 -20.06
N VAL A 101 -3.30 -7.50 -19.86
CA VAL A 101 -4.19 -8.28 -20.71
C VAL A 101 -5.59 -8.30 -20.11
N SER A 102 -6.59 -7.88 -20.89
CA SER A 102 -7.98 -7.93 -20.45
C SER A 102 -8.38 -9.36 -20.05
N GLY A 103 -8.97 -9.50 -18.87
CA GLY A 103 -9.35 -10.79 -18.31
C GLY A 103 -8.26 -11.50 -17.50
N THR A 104 -7.04 -10.95 -17.42
CA THR A 104 -5.99 -11.46 -16.52
C THR A 104 -5.91 -10.62 -15.25
N ALA A 105 -5.63 -11.29 -14.13
CA ALA A 105 -5.35 -10.62 -12.87
C ALA A 105 -4.02 -9.85 -12.97
N GLY A 106 -3.97 -8.66 -12.36
CA GLY A 106 -2.73 -7.89 -12.23
C GLY A 106 -1.84 -8.48 -11.13
N VAL A 107 -0.54 -8.16 -11.15
CA VAL A 107 0.43 -8.71 -10.18
C VAL A 107 0.10 -8.35 -8.73
N VAL A 108 -0.53 -7.19 -8.49
CA VAL A 108 -1.02 -6.78 -7.16
C VAL A 108 -2.12 -7.71 -6.65
N PHE A 109 -3.06 -8.09 -7.53
CA PHE A 109 -4.12 -9.03 -7.19
C PHE A 109 -3.53 -10.42 -6.92
N ASN A 110 -2.59 -10.88 -7.74
CA ASN A 110 -1.92 -12.16 -7.55
C ASN A 110 -1.19 -12.22 -6.21
N HIS A 111 -0.46 -11.17 -5.84
CA HIS A 111 0.21 -11.09 -4.54
C HIS A 111 -0.80 -11.15 -3.36
N MET A 112 -1.97 -10.50 -3.47
CA MET A 112 -3.04 -10.62 -2.46
C MET A 112 -3.57 -12.05 -2.38
N TYR A 113 -3.82 -12.68 -3.52
CA TYR A 113 -4.30 -14.05 -3.60
C TYR A 113 -3.32 -15.03 -2.93
N GLU A 114 -2.04 -14.95 -3.28
CA GLU A 114 -0.97 -15.76 -2.67
C GLU A 114 -0.86 -15.52 -1.16
N SER A 115 -1.01 -14.26 -0.72
CA SER A 115 -1.02 -13.89 0.69
C SER A 115 -2.21 -14.50 1.45
N ILE A 116 -3.36 -14.65 0.79
CA ILE A 116 -4.54 -15.33 1.34
C ILE A 116 -4.29 -16.83 1.42
N ASP A 117 -3.86 -17.44 0.32
CA ASP A 117 -3.64 -18.88 0.18
C ASP A 117 -2.60 -19.40 1.18
N THR A 118 -1.43 -18.76 1.21
CA THR A 118 -0.32 -19.17 2.08
C THR A 118 -0.46 -18.64 3.51
N GLY A 119 -1.19 -17.53 3.70
CA GLY A 119 -1.22 -16.77 4.95
C GLY A 119 0.09 -16.07 5.32
N ARG A 120 1.02 -15.95 4.37
CA ARG A 120 2.32 -15.30 4.53
C ARG A 120 2.48 -14.22 3.48
N ILE A 121 3.26 -13.20 3.81
CA ILE A 121 3.61 -12.14 2.86
C ILE A 121 4.99 -12.46 2.30
N GLU A 122 5.09 -12.55 0.98
CA GLU A 122 6.37 -12.68 0.29
C GLU A 122 7.08 -11.33 0.27
N LEU A 123 8.40 -11.33 0.49
CA LEU A 123 9.20 -10.12 0.62
C LEU A 123 10.52 -10.31 -0.12
N ASP A 124 10.98 -9.25 -0.78
CA ASP A 124 12.32 -9.21 -1.37
C ASP A 124 13.35 -8.83 -0.30
N ASP A 125 12.98 -7.92 0.61
CA ASP A 125 13.79 -7.53 1.77
C ASP A 125 13.03 -7.74 3.09
N ARG A 126 13.44 -8.74 3.86
CA ARG A 126 12.88 -9.05 5.19
C ARG A 126 13.25 -8.03 6.26
N SER A 127 14.40 -7.37 6.13
CA SER A 127 14.86 -6.35 7.09
C SER A 127 14.03 -5.09 6.97
N GLN A 128 13.71 -4.69 5.73
CA GLN A 128 12.84 -3.55 5.42
C GLN A 128 11.36 -3.90 5.38
N ARG A 129 11.00 -5.20 5.41
CA ARG A 129 9.62 -5.68 5.25
C ARG A 129 8.98 -5.16 3.96
N LEU A 130 9.76 -5.18 2.89
CA LEU A 130 9.44 -4.61 1.59
C LEU A 130 9.33 -5.71 0.51
N LYS A 131 8.33 -5.57 -0.35
CA LYS A 131 8.20 -6.26 -1.64
C LYS A 131 8.12 -5.19 -2.73
N ILE A 132 8.82 -5.38 -3.84
CA ILE A 132 8.67 -4.59 -5.05
C ILE A 132 7.91 -5.45 -6.05
N LEU A 133 6.80 -4.95 -6.57
CA LEU A 133 6.04 -5.65 -7.60
C LEU A 133 6.46 -5.15 -8.98
N GLN A 134 6.78 -6.12 -9.82
CA GLN A 134 7.15 -5.92 -11.22
C GLN A 134 6.34 -6.92 -12.06
N GLU A 135 6.10 -6.59 -13.32
CA GLU A 135 5.42 -7.44 -14.28
C GLU A 135 6.39 -8.11 -15.27
#